data_AF-A0A6C2U6Q4-F1
#
_entry.id   AF-A0A6C2U6Q4-F1
#
_cell.length_a   1.000
_cell.length_b   1.000
_cell.length_c   1.000
_cell.angle_alpha   90.00
_cell.angle_beta   90.00
_cell.angle_gamma   90.00
#
_symmetry.space_group_name_H-M   'P 1'
#
loop_
_entity.id
_entity.type
_entity.pdbx_description
1 polymer ?
#
loop_
_entity_poly.entity_id
_entity_poly.type
_entity_poly.pdbx_seq_one_letter_code
_entity_poly.pdbx_strand_id
1 'polypeptide(L)'
;MTQSLSQLRQRPHLSNSQINQILNLCSLQFYYERVAKLPKPFVSNSLVFGTCVHKVLEHYYQWIQRGEQPDVDSHIEMFSELWKKANNEQNIKFGAKTSFESLADTGRNVVKCFIDNADPKEKVLSVSQAFCVPVHAPDGSVVELPLVGEFDLVVVNAG
;
A
#
# COMPACT_ATOMS: atom_id res chain seq x y z
N MET A 1 2.41 -18.76 -14.15
CA MET A 1 3.14 -17.52 -13.82
C MET A 1 2.12 -16.50 -13.34
N THR A 2 2.20 -16.08 -12.08
CA THR A 2 1.33 -15.05 -11.51
C THR A 2 1.77 -13.69 -12.07
N GLN A 3 0.85 -12.91 -12.64
CA GLN A 3 1.18 -11.58 -13.17
C GLN A 3 1.42 -10.61 -12.01
N SER A 4 2.34 -9.66 -12.17
CA SER A 4 2.56 -8.60 -11.18
C SER A 4 1.41 -7.60 -11.19
N LEU A 5 1.21 -6.88 -10.08
CA LEU A 5 0.21 -5.81 -10.00
C LEU A 5 0.41 -4.75 -11.09
N SER A 6 1.66 -4.41 -11.40
CA SER A 6 2.00 -3.47 -12.47
C SER A 6 1.53 -3.96 -13.84
N GLN A 7 1.74 -5.25 -14.15
CA GLN A 7 1.27 -5.85 -15.40
C GLN A 7 -0.26 -5.85 -15.48
N LEU A 8 -0.95 -6.22 -14.39
CA LEU A 8 -2.41 -6.25 -14.34
C LEU A 8 -3.04 -4.86 -14.54
N ARG A 9 -2.36 -3.79 -14.08
CA ARG A 9 -2.83 -2.40 -14.20
C ARG A 9 -2.61 -1.77 -15.57
N GLN A 10 -1.94 -2.45 -16.52
CA GLN A 10 -1.72 -1.92 -17.88
C GLN A 10 -2.99 -1.86 -18.72
N ARG A 11 -4.03 -2.63 -18.36
CA ARG A 11 -5.35 -2.61 -19.01
C ARG A 11 -6.37 -1.80 -18.19
N PRO A 12 -7.46 -1.32 -18.82
CA PRO A 12 -8.58 -0.72 -18.08
C PRO A 12 -9.08 -1.66 -16.98
N HIS A 13 -9.26 -1.11 -15.78
CA HIS A 13 -9.68 -1.86 -14.59
C HIS A 13 -10.35 -0.93 -13.56
N LEU A 14 -11.09 -1.56 -12.64
CA LEU A 14 -11.51 -0.98 -11.38
C LEU A 14 -10.52 -1.35 -10.28
N SER A 15 -10.46 -0.53 -9.24
CA SER A 15 -9.77 -0.83 -7.99
C SER A 15 -10.65 -0.40 -6.83
N ASN A 16 -10.43 -0.98 -5.65
CA ASN A 16 -11.17 -0.61 -4.44
C ASN A 16 -11.11 0.92 -4.18
N SER A 17 -9.93 1.53 -4.37
CA SER A 17 -9.75 2.98 -4.21
C SER A 17 -10.55 3.82 -5.20
N GLN A 18 -10.68 3.37 -6.46
CA GLN A 18 -11.49 4.04 -7.48
C GLN A 18 -12.98 3.96 -7.15
N ILE A 19 -13.46 2.77 -6.76
CA ILE A 19 -14.86 2.53 -6.38
C ILE A 19 -15.22 3.37 -5.16
N ASN A 20 -14.38 3.34 -4.11
CA ASN A 20 -14.61 4.14 -2.91
C ASN A 20 -14.60 5.65 -3.21
N GLN A 21 -13.69 6.11 -4.08
CA GLN A 21 -13.60 7.52 -4.45
C GLN A 21 -14.86 8.03 -5.15
N ILE A 22 -15.42 7.26 -6.08
CA ILE A 22 -16.61 7.68 -6.83
C ILE A 22 -17.90 7.52 -6.03
N LEU A 23 -18.05 6.44 -5.24
CA LEU A 23 -19.29 6.12 -4.53
C LEU A 23 -19.40 6.80 -3.16
N ASN A 24 -18.30 6.87 -2.41
CA ASN A 24 -18.33 7.26 -0.99
C ASN A 24 -17.64 8.59 -0.68
N LEU A 25 -16.76 9.09 -1.57
CA LEU A 25 -16.01 10.32 -1.33
C LEU A 25 -16.52 11.49 -2.16
N CYS A 26 -16.20 11.52 -3.46
CA CYS A 26 -16.56 12.62 -4.35
C CYS A 26 -16.39 12.23 -5.82
N SER A 27 -17.50 12.17 -6.57
CA SER A 27 -17.51 11.87 -8.00
C SER A 27 -16.79 12.94 -8.84
N LEU A 28 -16.84 14.22 -8.43
CA LEU A 28 -16.12 15.30 -9.10
C LEU A 28 -14.60 15.16 -8.92
N GLN A 29 -14.14 14.77 -7.72
CA GLN A 29 -12.73 14.47 -7.49
C GLN A 29 -12.28 13.28 -8.35
N PHE A 30 -13.09 12.22 -8.44
CA PHE A 30 -12.83 11.08 -9.32
C PHE A 30 -12.63 11.55 -10.77
N TYR A 31 -13.51 12.40 -11.29
CA TYR A 31 -13.39 12.94 -12.64
C TYR A 31 -12.05 13.66 -12.84
N TYR A 32 -11.71 14.63 -11.99
CA TYR A 32 -10.48 15.40 -12.17
C TYR A 32 -9.20 14.55 -12.03
N GLU A 33 -9.18 13.60 -11.10
CA GLU A 33 -7.98 12.79 -10.84
C GLU A 33 -7.83 11.61 -11.81
N ARG A 34 -8.93 10.92 -12.17
CA ARG A 34 -8.88 9.64 -12.88
C ARG A 34 -9.24 9.78 -14.36
N VAL A 35 -10.16 10.68 -14.70
CA VAL A 35 -10.63 10.90 -16.08
C VAL A 35 -9.81 12.01 -16.75
N ALA A 36 -9.84 13.22 -16.18
CA ALA A 36 -9.10 14.37 -16.71
C ALA A 36 -7.59 14.31 -16.39
N LYS A 37 -7.19 13.48 -15.43
CA LYS A 37 -5.79 13.25 -15.02
C LYS A 37 -5.03 14.56 -14.72
N LEU A 38 -5.70 15.49 -14.04
CA LEU A 38 -5.08 16.76 -13.68
C LEU A 38 -3.89 16.51 -12.73
N PRO A 39 -2.78 17.25 -12.88
CA PRO A 39 -1.63 17.11 -12.00
C PRO A 39 -1.99 17.54 -10.58
N LYS A 40 -1.57 16.74 -9.59
CA LYS A 40 -1.73 17.12 -8.18
C LYS A 40 -0.65 18.14 -7.81
N PRO A 41 -1.01 19.26 -7.16
CA PRO A 41 -0.03 20.29 -6.79
C PRO A 41 0.94 19.81 -5.71
N PHE A 42 0.53 18.82 -4.91
CA PHE A 42 1.32 18.21 -3.85
C PHE A 42 0.83 16.78 -3.58
N VAL A 43 1.62 16.02 -2.84
CA VAL A 43 1.24 14.71 -2.29
C VAL A 43 1.04 14.86 -0.79
N SER A 44 -0.01 14.26 -0.23
CA SER A 44 -0.25 14.25 1.21
C SER A 44 0.87 13.48 1.92
N ASN A 45 1.40 14.04 3.02
CA ASN A 45 2.36 13.34 3.88
C ASN A 45 1.88 11.95 4.31
N SER A 46 0.59 11.77 4.56
CA SER A 46 0.02 10.51 5.08
C SER A 46 0.07 9.41 4.02
N LEU A 47 -0.12 9.76 2.75
CA LEU A 47 -0.04 8.81 1.64
C LEU A 47 1.39 8.31 1.45
N VAL A 48 2.36 9.23 1.47
CA VAL A 48 3.77 8.88 1.32
C VAL A 48 4.26 8.09 2.53
N PHE A 49 3.89 8.53 3.74
CA PHE A 49 4.23 7.87 5.00
C PHE A 49 3.74 6.41 5.00
N GLY A 50 2.45 6.20 4.72
CA GLY A 50 1.88 4.86 4.62
C GLY A 50 2.58 4.00 3.57
N THR A 51 2.89 4.58 2.40
CA THR A 51 3.64 3.87 1.34
C THR A 51 5.02 3.40 1.83
N CYS A 52 5.74 4.22 2.57
CA CYS A 52 7.04 3.85 3.14
C CYS A 52 6.89 2.72 4.17
N VAL A 53 5.90 2.80 5.08
CA VAL A 53 5.63 1.75 6.07
C VAL A 53 5.27 0.43 5.39
N HIS A 54 4.34 0.43 4.43
CA HIS A 54 3.93 -0.78 3.71
C HIS A 54 5.12 -1.46 3.02
N LYS A 55 6.02 -0.70 2.39
CA LYS A 55 7.23 -1.26 1.75
C LYS A 55 8.19 -1.94 2.73
N VAL A 56 8.32 -1.37 3.94
CA VAL A 56 9.17 -1.96 4.98
C VAL A 56 8.53 -3.25 5.51
N LEU A 57 7.22 -3.24 5.76
CA LEU A 57 6.51 -4.43 6.25
C LEU A 57 6.42 -5.53 5.19
N GLU A 58 6.27 -5.18 3.91
CA GLU A 58 6.40 -6.10 2.79
C GLU A 58 7.77 -6.81 2.82
N HIS A 59 8.86 -6.05 2.94
CA HIS A 59 10.20 -6.61 3.04
C HIS A 59 10.38 -7.50 4.28
N TYR A 60 9.87 -7.07 5.43
CA TYR A 60 9.86 -7.85 6.66
C TYR A 60 9.17 -9.21 6.47
N TYR A 61 7.95 -9.22 5.91
CA TYR A 61 7.23 -10.47 5.71
C TYR A 61 7.83 -11.35 4.61
N GLN A 62 8.56 -10.79 3.65
CA GLN A 62 9.34 -11.59 2.69
C GLN A 62 10.47 -12.36 3.39
N TRP A 63 11.10 -11.80 4.42
CA TRP A 63 12.09 -12.52 5.24
C TRP A 63 11.43 -13.66 6.01
N ILE A 64 10.32 -13.37 6.70
CA ILE A 64 9.54 -14.39 7.41
C ILE A 64 9.11 -15.52 6.47
N GLN A 65 8.62 -15.20 5.27
CA GLN A 65 8.21 -16.18 4.27
C GLN A 65 9.37 -17.09 3.81
N ARG A 66 10.61 -16.57 3.78
CA ARG A 66 11.83 -17.33 3.46
C ARG A 66 12.40 -18.10 4.67
N GLY A 67 11.82 -17.95 5.86
CA GLY A 67 12.33 -18.53 7.10
C GLY A 67 13.57 -17.82 7.64
N GLU A 68 13.81 -16.57 7.23
CA GLU A 68 14.91 -15.74 7.69
C GLU A 68 14.53 -15.02 9.00
N GLN A 69 15.53 -14.72 9.84
CA GLN A 69 15.34 -13.95 11.06
C GLN A 69 15.44 -12.45 10.75
N PRO A 70 14.36 -11.67 10.91
CA PRO A 70 14.38 -10.25 10.59
C PRO A 70 15.19 -9.46 11.61
N ASP A 71 16.10 -8.62 11.12
CA ASP A 71 16.76 -7.60 11.92
C ASP A 71 15.87 -6.35 12.00
N VAL A 72 15.34 -6.06 13.19
CA VAL A 72 14.45 -4.92 13.42
C VAL A 72 15.13 -3.60 13.08
N ASP A 73 16.40 -3.44 13.44
CA ASP A 73 17.12 -2.18 13.22
C ASP A 73 17.32 -1.92 11.72
N SER A 74 17.60 -2.97 10.93
CA SER A 74 17.67 -2.85 9.47
C SER A 74 16.36 -2.38 8.83
N HIS A 75 15.20 -2.81 9.34
CA HIS A 75 13.89 -2.41 8.82
C HIS A 75 13.52 -0.99 9.24
N ILE A 76 13.90 -0.58 10.46
CA ILE A 76 13.79 0.80 10.93
C ILE A 76 14.63 1.74 10.05
N GLU A 77 15.86 1.34 9.72
CA GLU A 77 16.74 2.13 8.84
C GLU A 77 16.19 2.19 7.40
N MET A 78 15.66 1.06 6.89
CA MET A 78 14.99 1.02 5.59
C MET A 78 13.83 2.02 5.51
N PHE A 79 13.06 2.18 6.60
CA PHE A 79 12.02 3.22 6.65
C PHE A 79 12.61 4.62 6.49
N SER A 80 13.67 4.95 7.25
CA SER A 80 14.33 6.27 7.20
C SER A 80 14.80 6.62 5.79
N GLU A 81 15.43 5.65 5.11
CA GLU A 81 15.93 5.84 3.75
C GLU A 81 14.79 6.00 2.73
N LEU A 82 13.74 5.19 2.83
CA LEU A 82 12.55 5.34 1.97
C LEU A 82 11.86 6.69 2.18
N TRP A 83 11.73 7.13 3.43
CA TRP A 83 11.09 8.40 3.78
C TRP A 83 11.89 9.59 3.28
N LYS A 84 13.21 9.58 3.50
CA LYS A 84 14.14 10.59 2.99
C LYS A 84 14.12 10.67 1.47
N LYS A 85 14.18 9.52 0.79
CA LYS A 85 14.07 9.45 -0.68
C LYS A 85 12.76 10.04 -1.18
N ALA A 86 11.63 9.65 -0.58
CA ALA A 86 10.34 10.15 -1.00
C ALA A 86 10.18 11.67 -0.81
N ASN A 87 10.74 12.22 0.28
CA ASN A 87 10.77 13.66 0.53
C ASN A 87 11.62 14.42 -0.51
N ASN A 88 12.69 13.81 -1.02
CA ASN A 88 13.52 14.41 -2.06
C ASN A 88 12.89 14.34 -3.46
N GLU A 89 12.08 13.31 -3.72
CA GLU A 89 11.50 13.04 -5.05
C GLU A 89 10.10 13.64 -5.23
N GLN A 90 9.37 13.93 -4.14
CA GLN A 90 7.97 14.34 -4.20
C GLN A 90 7.75 15.68 -3.48
N ASN A 91 6.82 16.48 -4.00
CA ASN A 91 6.36 17.70 -3.31
C ASN A 91 5.39 17.33 -2.17
N ILE A 92 5.93 16.89 -1.04
CA ILE A 92 5.14 16.45 0.12
C ILE A 92 4.57 17.67 0.86
N LYS A 93 3.25 17.71 1.06
CA LYS A 93 2.61 18.73 1.89
C LYS A 93 2.51 18.25 3.33
N PHE A 94 3.09 19.04 4.21
CA PHE A 94 3.01 18.87 5.66
C PHE A 94 1.91 19.77 6.27
N GLY A 95 1.25 19.29 7.32
CA GLY A 95 0.30 20.04 8.12
C GLY A 95 0.97 20.80 9.27
N ALA A 96 0.21 21.62 9.99
CA ALA A 96 0.72 22.50 11.04
C ALA A 96 1.44 21.78 12.21
N LYS A 97 1.11 20.50 12.45
CA LYS A 97 1.67 19.68 13.54
C LYS A 97 2.62 18.58 13.06
N THR A 98 2.94 18.55 11.77
CA THR A 98 3.77 17.51 11.17
C THR A 98 4.94 18.15 10.45
N SER A 99 6.14 17.64 10.67
CA SER A 99 7.34 17.91 9.88
C SER A 99 7.93 16.60 9.33
N PHE A 100 8.93 16.72 8.47
CA PHE A 100 9.72 15.59 7.99
C PHE A 100 10.27 14.76 9.16
N GLU A 101 10.86 15.43 10.15
CA GLU A 101 11.51 14.83 11.33
C GLU A 101 10.48 14.14 12.22
N SER A 102 9.38 14.83 12.55
CA SER A 102 8.34 14.26 13.42
C SER A 102 7.73 12.97 12.84
N LEU A 103 7.56 12.92 11.51
CA LEU A 103 7.05 11.74 10.82
C LEU A 103 8.15 10.68 10.64
N ALA A 104 9.41 11.07 10.50
CA ALA A 104 10.51 10.13 10.51
C ALA A 104 10.56 9.35 11.83
N ASP A 105 10.48 10.05 12.96
CA ASP A 105 10.45 9.47 14.30
C ASP A 105 9.23 8.55 14.48
N THR A 106 8.05 9.04 14.07
CA THR A 106 6.80 8.28 14.14
C THR A 106 6.89 6.98 13.35
N GLY A 107 7.42 7.02 12.12
CA GLY A 107 7.48 5.84 11.27
C GLY A 107 8.47 4.79 11.76
N ARG A 108 9.62 5.19 12.29
CA ARG A 108 10.54 4.26 12.97
C ARG A 108 9.86 3.55 14.14
N ASN A 109 9.10 4.30 14.95
CA ASN A 109 8.34 3.73 16.07
C ASN A 109 7.21 2.80 15.61
N VAL A 110 6.51 3.14 14.52
CA VAL A 110 5.46 2.28 13.94
C VAL A 110 6.04 0.97 13.44
N VAL A 111 7.15 1.01 12.69
CA VAL A 111 7.84 -0.20 12.19
C VAL A 111 8.28 -1.07 13.36
N LYS A 112 8.95 -0.48 14.35
CA LYS A 112 9.36 -1.21 15.55
C LYS A 112 8.18 -1.86 16.26
N CYS A 113 7.15 -1.08 16.56
CA CYS A 113 5.96 -1.54 17.26
C CYS A 113 5.27 -2.69 16.51
N PHE A 114 5.16 -2.59 15.18
CA PHE A 114 4.58 -3.64 14.37
C PHE A 114 5.39 -4.94 14.47
N ILE A 115 6.70 -4.87 14.26
CA ILE A 115 7.57 -6.06 14.28
C ILE A 115 7.59 -6.71 15.66
N ASP A 116 7.69 -5.91 16.73
CA ASP A 116 7.71 -6.40 18.12
C ASP A 116 6.39 -7.12 18.51
N ASN A 117 5.28 -6.83 17.82
CA ASN A 117 3.96 -7.37 18.11
C ASN A 117 3.42 -8.30 17.01
N ALA A 118 4.26 -8.70 16.04
CA ALA A 118 3.86 -9.65 15.02
C ALA A 118 3.54 -11.02 15.65
N ASP A 119 2.44 -11.66 15.26
CA ASP A 119 2.03 -12.94 15.83
C ASP A 119 2.96 -14.07 15.34
N PRO A 120 3.75 -14.71 16.21
CA PRO A 120 4.67 -15.77 15.81
C PRO A 120 3.97 -17.05 15.33
N LYS A 121 2.65 -17.18 15.54
CA LYS A 121 1.85 -18.32 15.09
C LYS A 121 1.33 -18.16 13.67
N GLU A 122 1.40 -16.96 13.11
CA GLU A 122 0.98 -16.71 11.74
C GLU A 122 2.00 -17.29 10.76
N LYS A 123 1.52 -18.17 9.87
CA LYS A 123 2.32 -18.65 8.76
C LYS A 123 2.00 -17.83 7.52
N VAL A 124 3.01 -17.12 7.01
CA VAL A 124 2.92 -16.33 5.77
C VAL A 124 2.73 -17.24 4.56
N LEU A 125 1.61 -17.09 3.86
CA LEU A 125 1.31 -17.78 2.61
C LEU A 125 1.75 -16.95 1.39
N SER A 126 1.47 -15.65 1.42
CA SER A 126 1.85 -14.72 0.36
C SER A 126 2.03 -13.32 0.90
N VAL A 127 2.95 -12.57 0.28
CA VAL A 127 3.16 -11.13 0.51
C VAL A 127 2.88 -10.41 -0.81
N SER A 128 2.19 -9.26 -0.76
CA SER A 128 1.84 -8.45 -1.94
C SER A 128 1.21 -9.26 -3.07
N GLN A 129 0.17 -10.04 -2.72
CA GLN A 129 -0.48 -10.93 -3.68
C GLN A 129 -1.40 -10.13 -4.62
N ALA A 130 -0.90 -9.85 -5.83
CA ALA A 130 -1.71 -9.24 -6.87
C ALA A 130 -2.85 -10.17 -7.31
N PHE A 131 -4.03 -9.58 -7.56
CA PHE A 131 -5.19 -10.31 -8.07
C PHE A 131 -5.91 -9.53 -9.16
N CYS A 132 -6.63 -10.28 -10.00
CA CYS A 132 -7.60 -9.72 -10.92
C CYS A 132 -8.81 -10.64 -11.03
N VAL A 133 -9.99 -10.11 -10.77
CA VAL A 133 -11.23 -10.87 -10.72
C VAL A 133 -12.34 -10.16 -11.51
N PRO A 134 -13.27 -10.91 -12.14
CA PRO A 134 -14.45 -10.32 -12.75
C PRO A 134 -15.36 -9.71 -11.67
N VAL A 135 -16.08 -8.66 -12.04
CA VAL A 135 -17.14 -8.07 -11.20
C VAL A 135 -18.47 -8.43 -11.82
N HIS A 136 -19.38 -9.00 -11.02
CA HIS A 136 -20.72 -9.37 -11.47
C HIS A 136 -21.73 -8.31 -11.03
N ALA A 137 -22.60 -7.91 -11.95
CA ALA A 137 -23.75 -7.07 -11.66
C ALA A 137 -24.87 -7.89 -10.98
N PRO A 138 -25.86 -7.25 -10.34
CA PRO A 138 -26.94 -7.95 -9.65
C PRO A 138 -27.78 -8.88 -10.54
N ASP A 139 -27.83 -8.62 -11.85
CA ASP A 139 -28.52 -9.46 -12.83
C ASP A 139 -27.68 -10.67 -13.30
N GLY A 140 -26.48 -10.85 -12.74
CA GLY A 140 -25.56 -11.94 -13.07
C GLY A 140 -24.63 -11.64 -14.26
N SER A 141 -24.83 -10.53 -14.97
CA SER A 141 -23.93 -10.12 -16.05
C SER A 141 -22.55 -9.72 -15.54
N VAL A 142 -21.53 -9.81 -16.39
CA VAL A 142 -20.16 -9.41 -16.05
C VAL A 142 -19.95 -7.95 -16.46
N VAL A 143 -19.47 -7.14 -15.52
CA VAL A 143 -19.05 -5.77 -15.80
C VAL A 143 -17.80 -5.79 -16.67
N GLU A 144 -17.74 -4.90 -17.67
CA GLU A 144 -16.63 -4.83 -18.65
C GLU A 144 -15.26 -4.70 -17.99
N LEU A 145 -15.17 -3.89 -16.93
CA LEU A 145 -13.93 -3.63 -16.21
C LEU A 145 -13.75 -4.63 -15.05
N PRO A 146 -12.64 -5.40 -15.02
CA PRO A 146 -12.35 -6.28 -13.90
C PRO A 146 -11.89 -5.48 -12.68
N LEU A 147 -11.99 -6.08 -11.50
CA LEU A 147 -11.37 -5.56 -10.29
C LEU A 147 -9.92 -6.02 -10.23
N VAL A 148 -8.98 -5.08 -10.11
CA VAL A 148 -7.55 -5.32 -9.91
C VAL A 148 -7.13 -4.73 -8.58
N GLY A 149 -6.38 -5.51 -7.81
CA GLY A 149 -5.87 -5.11 -6.52
C GLY A 149 -4.73 -5.99 -6.06
N GLU A 150 -4.35 -5.81 -4.81
CA GLU A 150 -3.28 -6.54 -4.15
C GLU A 150 -3.68 -6.76 -2.70
N PHE A 151 -3.46 -7.98 -2.21
CA PHE A 151 -3.49 -8.26 -0.78
C PHE A 151 -2.10 -7.98 -0.22
N ASP A 152 -2.01 -7.11 0.79
CA ASP A 152 -0.74 -6.78 1.44
C ASP A 152 -0.06 -8.05 2.02
N LEU A 153 -0.85 -8.86 2.73
CA LEU A 153 -0.39 -10.08 3.39
C LEU A 153 -1.51 -11.13 3.42
N VAL A 154 -1.15 -12.39 3.13
CA VAL A 154 -2.02 -13.55 3.31
C VAL A 154 -1.33 -14.52 4.26
N VAL A 155 -1.99 -14.80 5.38
CA VAL A 155 -1.51 -15.71 6.43
C VAL A 155 -2.53 -16.82 6.69
N VAL A 156 -2.05 -17.91 7.27
CA VAL A 156 -2.90 -18.89 7.95
C VAL A 156 -2.54 -18.89 9.43
N ASN A 157 -3.56 -18.85 10.28
CA ASN A 157 -3.39 -19.05 11.71
C ASN A 157 -3.24 -20.55 11.97
N ALA A 158 -2.03 -20.98 12.31
CA ALA A 158 -1.79 -22.32 12.81
C ALA A 158 -2.12 -22.32 14.31
N GLY A 159 -3.41 -22.51 14.63
CA GLY A 159 -3.89 -22.60 16.00
C GLY A 159 -3.17 -23.65 16.83
#